data_AF-A0A3D4DPD9-F1
#
_entry.id   AF-A0A3D4DPD9-F1
#
_cell.length_a   1.000
_cell.length_b   1.000
_cell.length_c   1.000
_cell.angle_alpha   90.00
_cell.angle_beta   90.00
_cell.angle_gamma   90.00
#
_symmetry.space_group_name_H-M   'P 1'
#
loop_
_entity.id
_entity.type
_entity.pdbx_description
1 polymer ?
#
loop_
_entity_poly.entity_id
_entity_poly.type
_entity_poly.pdbx_seq_one_letter_code
_entity_poly.pdbx_strand_id
1 'polypeptide(L)'
;MDHRVLEICYDIAAIPGRNPHNPADPRVFRFRDTAMKRIDEVLLDDGLGHGLGADLKDDRLRLRFAVEDFDAAEARVGSVTERFTLARPAEVLRYWDNQVFA
;
A
#
# COMPACT_ATOMS: atom_id res chain seq x y z
N MET A 1 -0.50 -20.64 6.99
CA MET A 1 0.48 -20.61 5.88
C MET A 1 1.24 -19.31 6.04
N ASP A 2 2.54 -19.31 5.81
CA ASP A 2 3.34 -18.09 5.88
C ASP A 2 3.05 -17.30 4.61
N HIS A 3 2.48 -16.11 4.75
CA HIS A 3 2.19 -15.24 3.61
C HIS A 3 3.40 -14.33 3.38
N ARG A 4 3.86 -14.23 2.12
CA ARG A 4 4.80 -13.17 1.73
C ARG A 4 4.03 -11.87 1.73
N VAL A 5 4.37 -10.96 2.63
CA VAL A 5 3.71 -9.68 2.76
C VAL A 5 4.60 -8.59 2.21
N LEU A 6 4.06 -7.88 1.22
CA LEU A 6 4.60 -6.64 0.71
C LEU A 6 3.88 -5.49 1.43
N GLU A 7 4.63 -4.67 2.17
CA GLU A 7 4.10 -3.49 2.84
C GLU A 7 4.65 -2.23 2.19
N ILE A 8 3.74 -1.36 1.73
CA ILE A 8 4.06 -0.09 1.08
C ILE A 8 3.75 1.03 2.08
N CYS A 9 4.78 1.78 2.45
CA CYS A 9 4.69 2.86 3.42
C CYS A 9 4.71 4.21 2.71
N TYR A 10 3.71 5.05 2.96
CA TYR A 10 3.65 6.45 2.54
C TYR A 10 3.79 7.36 3.74
N ASP A 11 4.59 8.43 3.59
CA ASP A 11 4.55 9.55 4.51
C ASP A 11 3.23 10.30 4.30
N ILE A 12 2.43 10.42 5.37
CA ILE A 12 1.16 11.11 5.30
C ILE A 12 1.39 12.60 4.96
N ALA A 13 2.53 13.19 5.34
CA ALA A 13 2.90 14.57 4.98
C ALA A 13 3.16 14.75 3.49
N ALA A 14 3.54 13.69 2.78
CA ALA A 14 3.77 13.71 1.33
C ALA A 14 2.48 13.53 0.52
N ILE A 15 1.33 13.26 1.16
CA ILE A 15 0.04 13.09 0.47
C ILE A 15 -0.42 14.45 -0.09
N PRO A 16 -0.61 14.56 -1.42
CA PRO A 16 -0.96 15.83 -2.06
C PRO A 16 -2.24 16.45 -1.49
N GLY A 17 -2.14 17.73 -1.11
CA GLY A 17 -3.27 18.49 -0.63
C GLY A 17 -3.75 18.12 0.77
N ARG A 18 -3.01 17.33 1.55
CA ARG A 18 -3.32 17.14 2.98
C ARG A 18 -3.27 18.47 3.74
N ASN A 19 -4.15 18.64 4.71
CA ASN A 19 -4.03 19.59 5.80
C ASN A 19 -3.18 18.99 6.94
N PRO A 20 -1.95 19.48 7.17
CA PRO A 20 -1.05 18.92 8.17
C PRO A 20 -1.56 19.08 9.61
N HIS A 21 -2.49 20.00 9.85
CA HIS A 21 -3.07 20.26 11.17
C HIS A 21 -4.31 19.41 11.47
N ASN A 22 -4.78 18.59 10.52
CA ASN A 22 -5.91 17.70 10.73
C ASN A 22 -5.46 16.23 10.69
N PRO A 23 -5.35 15.54 11.84
CA PRO A 23 -4.99 14.12 11.88
C PRO A 23 -6.07 13.21 11.26
N ALA A 24 -7.31 13.69 11.15
CA ALA A 24 -8.43 12.99 10.52
C ALA A 24 -8.76 13.54 9.13
N ASP A 25 -7.76 14.03 8.39
CA ASP A 25 -8.00 14.59 7.05
C ASP A 25 -8.65 13.54 6.12
N PRO A 26 -9.88 13.77 5.61
CA PRO A 26 -10.57 12.84 4.72
C PRO A 26 -9.79 12.54 3.44
N ARG A 27 -8.85 13.39 3.04
CA ARG A 27 -7.99 13.17 1.86
C ARG A 27 -7.01 12.03 2.07
N VAL A 28 -6.53 11.84 3.30
CA VAL A 28 -5.62 10.73 3.64
C VAL A 28 -6.37 9.40 3.52
N PHE A 29 -7.60 9.33 4.03
CA PHE A 29 -8.45 8.15 3.88
C PHE A 29 -8.81 7.88 2.42
N ARG A 30 -9.15 8.91 1.63
CA ARG A 30 -9.38 8.73 0.19
C ARG A 30 -8.13 8.24 -0.54
N PHE A 31 -6.96 8.78 -0.21
CA PHE A 31 -5.69 8.33 -0.78
C PHE A 31 -5.44 6.87 -0.45
N ARG A 32 -5.58 6.48 0.83
CA ARG A 32 -5.51 5.08 1.28
C ARG A 32 -6.44 4.19 0.46
N ASP A 33 -7.74 4.49 0.43
CA ASP A 33 -8.74 3.63 -0.19
C ASP A 33 -8.48 3.51 -1.70
N THR A 34 -8.06 4.60 -2.34
CA THR A 34 -7.70 4.62 -3.77
C THR A 34 -6.45 3.81 -4.04
N ALA A 35 -5.36 4.05 -3.30
CA ALA A 35 -4.09 3.36 -3.47
C ALA A 35 -4.25 1.86 -3.21
N MET A 36 -4.94 1.50 -2.12
CA MET A 36 -5.26 0.11 -1.77
C MET A 36 -6.01 -0.57 -2.91
N LYS A 37 -7.11 0.03 -3.39
CA LYS A 37 -7.91 -0.53 -4.47
C LYS A 37 -7.13 -0.69 -5.77
N ARG A 38 -6.35 0.33 -6.17
CA ARG A 38 -5.60 0.31 -7.44
C ARG A 38 -4.47 -0.71 -7.45
N ILE A 39 -3.78 -0.84 -6.33
CA ILE A 39 -2.69 -1.82 -6.21
C ILE A 39 -3.28 -3.23 -6.12
N ASP A 40 -4.35 -3.42 -5.34
CA ASP A 40 -5.05 -4.70 -5.22
C ASP A 40 -5.62 -5.18 -6.56
N GLU A 41 -6.34 -4.33 -7.30
CA GLU A 41 -6.87 -4.63 -8.64
C GLU A 41 -5.75 -5.16 -9.57
N VAL A 42 -4.59 -4.52 -9.55
CA VAL A 42 -3.50 -4.86 -10.45
C VAL A 42 -2.75 -6.14 -10.03
N LEU A 43 -2.55 -6.34 -8.72
CA LEU A 43 -1.95 -7.58 -8.23
C LEU A 43 -2.87 -8.78 -8.48
N LEU A 44 -4.19 -8.59 -8.34
CA LEU A 44 -5.19 -9.61 -8.64
C LEU A 44 -5.25 -9.95 -10.13
N ASP A 45 -5.30 -8.93 -11.01
CA ASP A 45 -5.36 -9.10 -12.47
C ASP A 45 -4.17 -9.92 -13.00
N ASP A 46 -2.99 -9.72 -12.42
CA ASP A 46 -1.77 -10.43 -12.82
C ASP A 46 -1.54 -11.74 -12.04
N GLY A 47 -2.43 -12.09 -11.10
CA GLY A 47 -2.29 -13.27 -10.24
C GLY A 47 -1.08 -13.21 -9.30
N LEU A 48 -0.64 -12.01 -8.93
CA LEU A 48 0.57 -11.75 -8.13
C LEU A 48 0.28 -11.56 -6.64
N GLY A 49 -0.97 -11.36 -6.25
CA GLY A 49 -1.33 -11.14 -4.85
C GLY A 49 -2.71 -10.53 -4.64
N HIS A 50 -2.99 -10.17 -3.39
CA HIS A 50 -4.21 -9.48 -2.98
C HIS A 50 -3.98 -8.63 -1.72
N GLY A 51 -4.87 -7.68 -1.50
CA GLY A 51 -4.86 -6.74 -0.39
C GLY A 51 -5.23 -7.38 0.95
N LEU A 52 -4.45 -7.08 1.97
CA LEU A 52 -4.69 -7.52 3.36
C LEU A 52 -5.31 -6.43 4.22
N GLY A 53 -4.99 -5.18 3.92
CA GLY A 53 -5.53 -4.03 4.62
C GLY A 53 -4.56 -2.87 4.67
N ALA A 54 -4.99 -1.80 5.32
CA ALA A 54 -4.21 -0.59 5.49
C ALA A 54 -4.29 -0.08 6.91
N ASP A 55 -3.17 0.46 7.41
CA ASP A 55 -3.07 1.02 8.76
C ASP A 55 -2.48 2.43 8.73
N LEU A 56 -2.90 3.27 9.66
CA LEU A 56 -2.37 4.61 9.88
C LEU A 56 -1.70 4.65 11.25
N LYS A 57 -0.37 4.69 11.26
CA LYS A 57 0.42 4.67 12.50
C LYS A 57 1.69 5.50 12.35
N ASP A 58 2.02 6.27 13.38
CA ASP A 58 3.27 7.04 13.47
C ASP A 58 3.49 7.95 12.24
N ASP A 59 2.45 8.71 11.85
CA ASP A 59 2.44 9.58 10.65
C ASP A 59 2.71 8.87 9.31
N ARG A 60 2.60 7.53 9.30
CA ARG A 60 2.74 6.71 8.09
C ARG A 60 1.44 6.00 7.76
N LEU A 61 1.13 6.01 6.47
CA LEU A 61 0.11 5.15 5.90
C LEU A 61 0.78 3.89 5.38
N ARG A 62 0.37 2.72 5.89
CA ARG A 62 0.91 1.42 5.53
C ARG A 62 -0.14 0.63 4.79
N LEU A 63 0.16 0.18 3.58
CA LEU A 63 -0.70 -0.69 2.78
C LEU A 63 -0.05 -2.07 2.73
N ARG A 64 -0.79 -3.13 3.07
CA ARG A 64 -0.28 -4.51 3.13
C ARG A 64 -0.94 -5.38 2.08
N PHE A 65 -0.13 -6.15 1.38
CA PHE A 65 -0.56 -7.09 0.33
C PHE A 65 0.11 -8.45 0.56
N ALA A 66 -0.67 -9.53 0.48
CA ALA A 66 -0.12 -10.86 0.33
C ALA A 66 0.27 -11.03 -1.13
N VAL A 67 1.50 -11.47 -1.37
CA VAL A 67 2.04 -11.61 -2.72
C VAL A 67 2.57 -13.02 -2.95
N GLU A 68 2.53 -13.47 -4.20
CA GLU A 68 3.11 -14.76 -4.60
C GLU A 68 4.61 -14.62 -4.87
N ASP A 69 5.05 -13.46 -5.39
CA ASP A 69 6.45 -13.17 -5.70
C ASP A 69 6.76 -11.68 -5.42
N PHE A 70 7.80 -11.40 -4.63
CA PHE A 70 8.14 -10.04 -4.24
C PHE A 70 8.60 -9.18 -5.40
N ASP A 71 9.46 -9.72 -6.27
CA ASP A 71 10.08 -8.93 -7.33
C ASP A 71 9.04 -8.60 -8.42
N ALA A 72 8.20 -9.57 -8.78
CA ALA A 72 7.11 -9.36 -9.71
C ALA A 72 6.07 -8.36 -9.15
N ALA A 73 5.68 -8.51 -7.88
CA ALA A 73 4.73 -7.61 -7.24
C ALA A 73 5.26 -6.17 -7.14
N GLU A 74 6.52 -5.97 -6.76
CA GLU A 74 7.12 -4.63 -6.66
C GLU A 74 7.26 -3.94 -8.01
N ALA A 75 7.73 -4.67 -9.04
CA ALA A 75 7.79 -4.13 -10.39
C ALA A 75 6.41 -3.65 -10.85
N ARG A 76 5.37 -4.44 -10.52
CA ARG A 76 4.01 -4.10 -10.87
C ARG A 76 3.47 -2.91 -10.08
N VAL A 77 3.67 -2.87 -8.77
CA VAL A 77 3.33 -1.74 -7.89
C VAL A 77 4.03 -0.45 -8.35
N GLY A 78 5.30 -0.52 -8.76
CA GLY A 78 6.03 0.60 -9.33
C GLY A 78 5.32 1.19 -10.54
N SER A 79 4.92 0.34 -11.48
CA SER A 79 4.16 0.75 -12.68
C SER A 79 2.81 1.41 -12.35
N VAL A 80 2.13 0.94 -11.29
CA VAL A 80 0.86 1.51 -10.80
C VAL A 80 1.07 2.88 -10.19
N THR A 81 2.10 3.03 -9.37
CA THR A 81 2.43 4.30 -8.70
C THR A 81 2.67 5.41 -9.72
N GLU A 82 3.41 5.10 -10.79
CA GLU A 82 3.65 6.04 -11.90
C GLU A 82 2.37 6.32 -12.70
N ARG A 83 1.64 5.26 -13.11
CA ARG A 83 0.44 5.37 -13.96
C ARG A 83 -0.69 6.16 -13.31
N PHE A 84 -0.89 6.01 -12.01
CA PHE A 84 -1.96 6.67 -11.27
C PHE A 84 -1.51 7.93 -10.53
N THR A 85 -0.27 8.36 -10.75
CA THR A 85 0.32 9.56 -10.12
C THR A 85 0.16 9.52 -8.59
N LEU A 86 0.28 8.33 -8.01
CA LEU A 86 0.30 8.17 -6.56
C LEU A 86 1.57 8.84 -6.03
N ALA A 87 1.52 9.32 -4.79
CA ALA A 87 2.73 9.78 -4.10
C ALA A 87 3.79 8.68 -4.15
N ARG A 88 5.07 9.03 -4.17
CA ARG A 88 6.13 8.02 -4.11
C ARG A 88 6.09 7.36 -2.72
N PRO A 89 6.15 6.02 -2.60
CA PRO A 89 6.35 5.36 -1.32
C PRO A 89 7.60 5.89 -0.62
N ALA A 90 7.50 6.13 0.68
CA ALA A 90 8.67 6.41 1.52
C ALA A 90 9.52 5.14 1.69
N GLU A 91 8.87 3.98 1.75
CA GLU A 91 9.52 2.70 2.00
C GLU A 91 8.67 1.55 1.46
N VAL A 92 9.32 0.47 1.04
CA VAL A 92 8.68 -0.80 0.65
C VAL A 92 9.38 -1.90 1.44
N LEU A 93 8.60 -2.66 2.22
CA LEU A 93 9.08 -3.71 3.11
C LEU A 93 8.63 -5.08 2.61
N ARG A 94 9.54 -6.05 2.71
CA ARG A 94 9.30 -7.47 2.40
C ARG A 94 9.43 -8.29 3.68
N TYR A 95 8.40 -9.01 4.06
CA TYR A 95 8.48 -9.92 5.21
C TYR A 95 7.53 -11.11 5.06
N TRP A 96 7.73 -12.11 5.91
CA TRP A 96 6.82 -13.24 6.03
C TRP A 96 5.95 -13.03 7.26
N ASP A 97 4.63 -13.11 7.11
CA ASP A 97 3.68 -12.99 8.20
C ASP A 97 2.84 -14.26 8.34
N ASN A 98 2.78 -14.76 9.56
CA ASN A 98 2.08 -15.98 9.92
C ASN A 98 0.69 -15.69 10.50
N GLN A 99 0.34 -14.40 10.67
CA GLN A 99 -0.89 -13.93 11.33
C GLN A 99 -1.90 -13.27 10.40
N VAL A 100 -1.83 -13.52 9.09
CA VAL A 100 -2.78 -12.92 8.13
C VAL A 100 -4.13 -13.64 8.15
N PHE A 101 -4.75 -13.82 9.31
CA PHE A 101 -6.19 -14.08 9.50
C PHE A 101 -6.56 -13.77 10.96
N ALA A 102 -7.29 -12.67 11.15
CA ALA A 102 -8.18 -12.45 12.28
C ALA A 102 -9.42 -11.69 11.78
#